data_AF-A0A382V1K4-F1
#
_entry.id   AF-A0A382V1K4-F1
#
_cell.length_a   1.000
_cell.length_b   1.000
_cell.length_c   1.000
_cell.angle_alpha   90.00
_cell.angle_beta   90.00
_cell.angle_gamma   90.00
#
_symmetry.space_group_name_H-M   'P 1'
#
loop_
_entity.id
_entity.type
_entity.pdbx_description
1 polymer ?
#
loop_
_entity_poly.entity_id
_entity_poly.type
_entity_poly.pdbx_seq_one_letter_code
_entity_poly.pdbx_strand_id
1 'polypeptide(L)'
;MPAKTINPDIPIESSPSGRNRFGHTSTAKLLGLEWLTLGLLGAVWILWLLLTWLIGHVSWWPALVLLIPTVTLHSSLTHEALHGHPTPYPWLNELLLTVNPGLFVPYGAFRDSHLAHHQTSQLTDPLTDTESFYLAPGQWQQMGRAQRALYRVNATLLGRLVVGPALILGRFYRSEADRITKNQGTSRRDWLTHLLGLLALIYWLNTVCSFPFIGYLLIVAYPAYSLLMLRTFAEHRESPTQA
;
A
#
# COMPACT_ATOMS: atom_id res chain seq x y z
N MET A 1 20.47 25.27 33.10
CA MET A 1 20.35 24.05 33.92
C MET A 1 21.62 23.22 33.70
N PRO A 2 22.28 22.73 34.76
CA PRO A 2 23.63 22.18 34.69
C PRO A 2 23.67 20.74 34.15
N ALA A 3 24.82 20.41 33.55
CA ALA A 3 25.15 19.10 32.98
C ALA A 3 25.14 17.99 34.04
N LYS A 4 24.53 16.86 33.70
CA LYS A 4 24.42 15.67 34.54
C LYS A 4 25.63 14.76 34.27
N THR A 5 26.50 14.62 35.27
CA THR A 5 27.63 13.68 35.30
C THR A 5 27.13 12.23 35.40
N ILE A 6 27.73 11.34 34.61
CA ILE A 6 27.47 9.89 34.58
C ILE A 6 28.32 9.24 35.68
N ASN A 7 27.70 8.46 36.55
CA ASN A 7 28.34 7.70 37.64
C ASN A 7 28.78 6.31 37.10
N PRO A 8 30.06 5.90 37.22
CA PRO A 8 30.58 4.72 36.51
C PRO A 8 30.58 3.40 37.30
N ASP A 9 29.80 3.23 38.37
CA ASP A 9 29.85 2.01 39.21
C ASP A 9 28.47 1.34 39.39
N ILE A 10 28.01 0.59 38.38
CA ILE A 10 26.93 -0.41 38.55
C ILE A 10 27.46 -1.78 38.11
N PRO A 11 27.55 -2.77 39.01
CA PRO A 11 27.95 -4.13 38.65
C PRO A 11 26.89 -4.80 37.76
N ILE A 12 27.32 -5.42 36.67
CA ILE A 12 26.48 -6.25 35.80
C ILE A 12 26.24 -7.58 36.52
N GLU A 13 25.07 -7.74 37.12
CA GLU A 13 24.63 -9.00 37.71
C GLU A 13 24.25 -9.98 36.58
N SER A 14 25.00 -11.09 36.50
CA SER A 14 24.75 -12.17 35.55
C SER A 14 23.67 -13.10 36.10
N SER A 15 22.51 -13.14 35.45
CA SER A 15 21.44 -14.07 35.80
C SER A 15 21.51 -15.33 34.92
N PRO A 16 21.63 -16.54 35.48
CA PRO A 16 21.49 -17.78 34.74
C PRO A 16 20.05 -18.30 34.91
N SER A 17 19.25 -18.36 33.84
CA SER A 17 18.07 -19.24 33.88
C SER A 17 17.57 -19.66 32.50
N GLY A 18 17.36 -20.98 32.36
CA GLY A 18 16.17 -21.48 31.66
C GLY A 18 16.26 -21.72 30.15
N ARG A 19 17.18 -22.57 29.67
CA ARG A 19 16.90 -23.32 28.43
C ARG A 19 15.90 -24.43 28.75
N ASN A 20 14.68 -24.30 28.24
CA ASN A 20 13.81 -25.42 27.87
C ASN A 20 12.87 -24.93 26.75
N ARG A 21 13.09 -25.43 25.53
CA ARG A 21 12.34 -26.55 24.92
C ARG A 21 10.91 -26.15 24.57
N PHE A 22 10.66 -25.89 23.30
CA PHE A 22 9.72 -26.63 22.43
C PHE A 22 9.80 -26.01 21.04
N GLY A 23 10.73 -26.52 20.24
CA GLY A 23 10.76 -26.24 18.81
C GLY A 23 9.56 -26.88 18.15
N HIS A 24 8.46 -26.14 18.02
CA HIS A 24 7.54 -26.33 16.90
C HIS A 24 8.15 -25.61 15.70
N THR A 25 9.23 -26.17 15.15
CA THR A 25 9.66 -25.79 13.81
C THR A 25 8.66 -26.37 12.84
N SER A 26 7.55 -25.65 12.65
CA SER A 26 6.70 -25.83 11.48
C SER A 26 7.61 -25.88 10.26
N THR A 27 7.43 -26.87 9.40
CA THR A 27 8.12 -27.04 8.12
C THR A 27 8.08 -25.75 7.27
N ALA A 28 7.13 -24.85 7.53
CA ALA A 28 7.07 -23.48 7.00
C ALA A 28 8.33 -22.64 7.25
N LYS A 29 8.97 -22.78 8.42
CA LYS A 29 10.19 -22.03 8.79
C LYS A 29 11.44 -22.49 8.02
N LEU A 30 11.45 -23.73 7.51
CA LEU A 30 12.58 -24.31 6.79
C LEU A 30 12.59 -23.95 5.30
N LEU A 31 11.43 -23.57 4.74
CA LEU A 31 11.29 -23.10 3.36
C LEU A 31 11.14 -21.57 3.24
N GLY A 32 11.03 -20.86 4.37
CA GLY A 32 10.74 -19.41 4.39
C GLY A 32 9.37 -19.05 3.82
N LEU A 33 8.49 -20.03 3.65
CA LEU A 33 7.21 -19.89 2.96
C LEU A 33 6.07 -19.73 3.97
N GLU A 34 5.38 -18.60 3.90
CA GLU A 34 4.25 -18.31 4.77
C GLU A 34 2.94 -18.80 4.17
N TRP A 35 2.60 -20.05 4.47
CA TRP A 35 1.38 -20.70 4.00
C TRP A 35 0.10 -19.94 4.34
N LEU A 36 0.07 -19.20 5.45
CA LEU A 36 -1.09 -18.37 5.81
C LEU A 36 -1.25 -17.22 4.80
N THR A 37 -0.18 -16.47 4.53
CA THR A 37 -0.17 -15.35 3.59
C THR A 37 -0.47 -15.82 2.16
N LEU A 38 0.06 -16.97 1.75
CA LEU A 38 -0.32 -17.62 0.48
C LEU A 38 -1.78 -18.05 0.44
N GLY A 39 -2.28 -18.67 1.51
CA GLY A 39 -3.67 -19.11 1.61
C GLY A 39 -4.63 -17.93 1.56
N LEU A 40 -4.30 -16.83 2.23
CA LEU A 40 -5.04 -15.57 2.17
C LEU A 40 -5.02 -14.98 0.76
N LEU A 41 -3.86 -14.96 0.10
CA LEU A 41 -3.76 -14.48 -1.29
C LEU A 41 -4.62 -15.33 -2.23
N GLY A 42 -4.58 -16.65 -2.10
CA GLY A 42 -5.43 -17.57 -2.86
C GLY A 42 -6.92 -17.32 -2.60
N ALA A 43 -7.32 -17.16 -1.33
CA ALA A 43 -8.70 -16.87 -0.95
C ALA A 43 -9.18 -15.53 -1.52
N VAL A 44 -8.33 -14.49 -1.49
CA VAL A 44 -8.60 -13.18 -2.08
C VAL A 44 -8.84 -13.30 -3.59
N TRP A 45 -8.01 -14.05 -4.31
CA TRP A 45 -8.20 -14.25 -5.75
C TRP A 45 -9.49 -15.02 -6.08
N ILE A 46 -9.77 -16.10 -5.36
CA ILE A 46 -11.02 -16.86 -5.51
C ILE A 46 -12.23 -15.96 -5.26
N LEU A 47 -12.19 -15.20 -4.17
CA LEU A 47 -13.27 -14.30 -3.78
C LEU A 47 -13.44 -13.18 -4.81
N TRP A 48 -12.35 -12.59 -5.29
CA TRP A 48 -12.40 -11.55 -6.32
C TRP A 48 -13.02 -12.05 -7.63
N LEU A 49 -12.58 -13.22 -8.13
CA LEU A 49 -13.12 -13.83 -9.35
C LEU A 49 -14.61 -14.16 -9.19
N LEU A 50 -14.99 -14.74 -8.06
CA LEU A 50 -16.38 -15.09 -7.77
C LEU A 50 -17.27 -13.84 -7.66
N LEU A 51 -16.86 -12.85 -6.88
CA LEU A 51 -17.67 -11.64 -6.65
C LEU A 51 -17.82 -10.80 -7.94
N THR A 52 -16.76 -10.65 -8.72
CA THR A 52 -16.84 -9.93 -10.01
C THR A 52 -17.77 -10.65 -11.00
N TRP A 53 -17.74 -11.99 -11.03
CA TRP A 53 -18.67 -12.78 -11.83
C TRP A 53 -20.13 -12.64 -11.34
N LEU A 54 -20.36 -12.68 -10.01
CA LEU A 54 -21.68 -12.53 -9.39
C LEU A 54 -22.31 -11.16 -9.66
N ILE A 55 -21.50 -10.08 -9.67
CA ILE A 55 -21.98 -8.73 -10.01
C ILE A 55 -22.62 -8.72 -11.40
N GLY A 56 -21.98 -9.40 -12.36
CA GLY A 56 -22.42 -9.46 -13.75
C GLY A 56 -23.67 -10.29 -14.01
N HIS A 57 -23.85 -11.38 -13.25
CA HIS A 57 -24.77 -12.45 -13.62
C HIS A 57 -25.89 -12.72 -12.62
N VAL A 58 -25.76 -12.28 -11.37
CA VAL A 58 -26.70 -12.67 -10.30
C VAL A 58 -27.21 -11.46 -9.53
N SER A 59 -26.34 -10.78 -8.78
CA SER A 59 -26.74 -9.65 -7.94
C SER A 59 -25.55 -8.75 -7.66
N TRP A 60 -25.70 -7.47 -7.98
CA TRP A 60 -24.64 -6.48 -7.87
C TRP A 60 -24.37 -6.03 -6.43
N TRP A 61 -25.40 -5.87 -5.60
CA TRP A 61 -25.27 -5.20 -4.29
C TRP A 61 -24.43 -5.98 -3.25
N PRO A 62 -24.76 -7.23 -2.87
CA PRO A 62 -23.99 -7.97 -1.86
C PRO A 62 -22.56 -8.23 -2.33
N ALA A 63 -22.40 -8.48 -3.63
CA ALA A 63 -21.11 -8.72 -4.21
C ALA A 63 -20.21 -7.47 -4.16
N LEU A 64 -20.77 -6.28 -4.42
CA LEU A 64 -20.06 -5.02 -4.32
C LEU A 64 -19.55 -4.74 -2.90
N VAL A 65 -20.40 -4.94 -1.89
CA VAL A 65 -20.04 -4.70 -0.47
C VAL A 65 -18.86 -5.56 -0.02
N LEU A 66 -18.77 -6.81 -0.50
CA LEU A 66 -17.67 -7.71 -0.17
C LEU A 66 -16.44 -7.48 -1.06
N LEU A 67 -16.62 -6.98 -2.28
CA LEU A 67 -15.53 -6.81 -3.24
C LEU A 67 -14.59 -5.67 -2.83
N ILE A 68 -15.11 -4.58 -2.30
CA ILE A 68 -14.30 -3.45 -1.79
C ILE A 68 -13.27 -3.92 -0.73
N PRO A 69 -13.66 -4.54 0.39
CA PRO A 69 -12.70 -5.02 1.38
C PRO A 69 -11.82 -6.16 0.86
N THR A 70 -12.28 -6.96 -0.11
CA THR A 70 -11.44 -7.98 -0.77
C THR A 70 -10.27 -7.32 -1.52
N VAL A 71 -10.55 -6.24 -2.27
CA VAL A 71 -9.50 -5.48 -2.99
C VAL A 71 -8.60 -4.73 -2.01
N THR A 72 -9.15 -4.17 -0.94
CA THR A 72 -8.34 -3.55 0.14
C THR A 72 -7.42 -4.57 0.80
N LEU A 73 -7.90 -5.79 1.07
CA LEU A 73 -7.09 -6.88 1.62
C LEU A 73 -5.99 -7.31 0.64
N HIS A 74 -6.27 -7.36 -0.66
CA HIS A 74 -5.24 -7.59 -1.68
C HIS A 74 -4.12 -6.53 -1.58
N SER A 75 -4.47 -5.25 -1.45
CA SER A 75 -3.47 -4.19 -1.26
C SER A 75 -2.66 -4.35 0.03
N SER A 76 -3.28 -4.79 1.12
CA SER A 76 -2.55 -5.12 2.37
C SER A 76 -1.57 -6.28 2.17
N LEU A 77 -1.99 -7.35 1.50
CA LEU A 77 -1.09 -8.47 1.17
C LEU A 77 0.03 -8.03 0.22
N THR A 78 -0.25 -7.04 -0.64
CA THR A 78 0.77 -6.44 -1.50
C THR A 78 1.83 -5.72 -0.67
N HIS A 79 1.41 -4.97 0.36
CA HIS A 79 2.32 -4.31 1.31
C HIS A 79 3.20 -5.33 2.05
N GLU A 80 2.61 -6.39 2.61
CA GLU A 80 3.38 -7.46 3.25
C GLU A 80 4.40 -8.08 2.29
N ALA A 81 4.05 -8.18 1.00
CA ALA A 81 4.95 -8.77 0.03
C ALA A 81 6.16 -7.91 -0.33
N LEU A 82 6.06 -6.60 -0.14
CA LEU A 82 7.21 -5.69 -0.23
C LEU A 82 8.26 -6.00 0.84
N HIS A 83 7.84 -6.55 1.98
CA HIS A 83 8.72 -6.95 3.08
C HIS A 83 9.29 -8.36 2.94
N GLY A 84 9.08 -9.03 1.80
CA GLY A 84 9.61 -10.37 1.55
C GLY A 84 8.67 -11.50 1.94
N HIS A 85 7.36 -11.23 1.99
CA HIS A 85 6.31 -12.23 2.16
C HIS A 85 5.54 -12.48 0.85
N PRO A 86 4.83 -13.60 0.67
CA PRO A 86 4.90 -14.80 1.49
C PRO A 86 6.18 -15.61 1.25
N THR A 87 7.02 -15.24 0.28
CA THR A 87 8.22 -15.99 -0.11
C THR A 87 9.47 -15.15 0.07
N PRO A 88 10.63 -15.76 0.40
CA PRO A 88 11.89 -15.03 0.52
C PRO A 88 12.45 -14.57 -0.84
N TYR A 89 11.77 -14.88 -1.95
CA TYR A 89 12.20 -14.59 -3.31
C TYR A 89 11.44 -13.38 -3.87
N PRO A 90 12.08 -12.19 -3.98
CA PRO A 90 11.39 -10.98 -4.39
C PRO A 90 10.74 -11.07 -5.78
N TRP A 91 11.37 -11.79 -6.71
CA TRP A 91 10.84 -11.99 -8.07
C TRP A 91 9.55 -12.82 -8.08
N LEU A 92 9.40 -13.76 -7.14
CA LEU A 92 8.21 -14.60 -7.03
C LEU A 92 7.07 -13.80 -6.42
N ASN A 93 7.34 -13.00 -5.39
CA ASN A 93 6.35 -12.08 -4.81
C ASN A 93 5.86 -11.06 -5.85
N GLU A 94 6.79 -10.48 -6.63
CA GLU A 94 6.47 -9.60 -7.76
C GLU A 94 5.56 -10.31 -8.76
N LEU A 95 5.88 -11.54 -9.18
CA LEU A 95 5.05 -12.31 -10.10
C LEU A 95 3.62 -12.55 -9.56
N LEU A 96 3.50 -12.93 -8.28
CA LEU A 96 2.22 -13.23 -7.63
C LEU A 96 1.29 -12.02 -7.54
N LEU A 97 1.86 -10.81 -7.50
CA LEU A 97 1.13 -9.56 -7.21
C LEU A 97 1.24 -8.52 -8.34
N THR A 98 1.85 -8.90 -9.47
CA THR A 98 1.93 -8.04 -10.67
C THR A 98 0.53 -7.71 -11.18
N VAL A 99 -0.37 -8.69 -11.19
CA VAL A 99 -1.79 -8.44 -11.50
C VAL A 99 -2.44 -7.85 -10.27
N ASN A 100 -2.77 -6.56 -10.33
CA ASN A 100 -3.29 -5.83 -9.18
C ASN A 100 -4.77 -5.44 -9.39
N PRO A 101 -5.74 -6.08 -8.71
CA PRO A 101 -7.15 -5.70 -8.78
C PRO A 101 -7.43 -4.29 -8.24
N GLY A 102 -6.48 -3.67 -7.51
CA GLY A 102 -6.54 -2.26 -7.11
C GLY A 102 -6.26 -1.27 -8.25
N LEU A 103 -5.79 -1.73 -9.42
CA LEU A 103 -5.59 -1.01 -10.69
C LEU A 103 -4.56 0.12 -10.73
N PHE A 104 -4.44 0.90 -9.67
CA PHE A 104 -3.82 2.23 -9.78
C PHE A 104 -2.30 2.21 -9.80
N VAL A 105 -1.65 1.27 -9.12
CA VAL A 105 -0.22 1.34 -8.83
C VAL A 105 0.49 0.04 -9.26
N PRO A 106 1.54 0.13 -10.11
CA PRO A 106 2.41 -1.00 -10.43
C PRO A 106 3.12 -1.54 -9.19
N TYR A 107 3.24 -2.87 -9.06
CA TYR A 107 3.92 -3.50 -7.92
C TYR A 107 5.36 -2.97 -7.72
N GLY A 108 6.18 -2.96 -8.76
CA GLY A 108 7.58 -2.53 -8.67
C GLY A 108 7.73 -1.05 -8.29
N ALA A 109 6.90 -0.18 -8.85
CA ALA A 109 6.88 1.24 -8.50
C ALA A 109 6.40 1.47 -7.06
N PHE A 110 5.40 0.70 -6.60
CA PHE A 110 4.97 0.72 -5.20
C PHE A 110 6.08 0.27 -4.26
N ARG A 111 6.74 -0.86 -4.57
CA ARG A 111 7.89 -1.37 -3.81
C ARG A 111 8.96 -0.30 -3.64
N ASP A 112 9.40 0.31 -4.73
CA ASP A 112 10.47 1.29 -4.69
C ASP A 112 10.08 2.53 -3.87
N SER A 113 8.86 3.05 -4.08
CA SER A 113 8.34 4.22 -3.34
C SER A 113 8.23 3.95 -1.84
N HIS A 114 7.74 2.76 -1.48
CA HIS A 114 7.50 2.37 -0.10
C HIS A 114 8.80 2.03 0.64
N LEU A 115 9.77 1.40 -0.03
CA LEU A 115 11.11 1.21 0.54
C LEU A 115 11.82 2.55 0.77
N ALA A 116 11.62 3.53 -0.10
CA ALA A 116 12.12 4.89 0.12
C ALA A 116 11.45 5.57 1.34
N HIS A 117 10.14 5.35 1.54
CA HIS A 117 9.43 5.79 2.74
C HIS A 117 10.06 5.19 4.01
N HIS A 118 10.34 3.89 4.04
CA HIS A 118 10.99 3.25 5.20
C HIS A 118 12.43 3.71 5.48
N GLN A 119 13.12 4.25 4.47
CA GLN A 119 14.44 4.86 4.66
C GLN A 119 14.36 6.27 5.26
N THR A 120 13.15 6.86 5.30
CA THR A 120 12.92 8.20 5.82
C THR A 120 12.87 8.19 7.34
N SER A 121 13.70 9.03 7.98
CA SER A 121 13.79 9.11 9.44
C SER A 121 12.69 9.96 10.09
N GLN A 122 12.03 10.83 9.31
CA GLN A 122 10.96 11.71 9.75
C GLN A 122 9.66 11.40 9.03
N LEU A 123 8.82 10.57 9.65
CA LEU A 123 7.46 10.34 9.20
C LEU A 123 6.74 11.69 9.10
N THR A 124 5.97 11.93 8.03
CA THR A 124 5.27 13.18 7.70
C THR A 124 6.08 14.30 7.03
N ASP A 125 7.40 14.20 6.89
CA ASP A 125 8.18 15.24 6.21
C ASP A 125 7.76 15.38 4.73
N PRO A 126 7.23 16.54 4.30
CA PRO A 126 6.76 16.74 2.93
C PRO A 126 7.83 16.60 1.83
N LEU A 127 9.13 16.60 2.20
CA LEU A 127 10.22 16.53 1.24
C LEU A 127 10.80 15.13 1.07
N THR A 128 10.82 14.34 2.14
CA THR A 128 11.50 13.04 2.15
C THR A 128 10.53 11.86 2.20
N ASP A 129 9.36 12.03 2.81
CA ASP A 129 8.35 11.00 2.93
C ASP A 129 7.44 10.98 1.68
N THR A 130 7.56 9.90 0.88
CA THR A 130 6.77 9.69 -0.35
C THR A 130 5.28 9.46 -0.08
N GLU A 131 4.92 9.07 1.13
CA GLU A 131 3.53 8.85 1.58
C GLU A 131 2.97 10.07 2.33
N SER A 132 3.79 11.10 2.59
CA SER A 132 3.33 12.32 3.25
C SER A 132 2.30 13.08 2.41
N PHE A 133 1.31 13.62 3.14
CA PHE A 133 0.31 14.53 2.60
C PHE A 133 0.49 15.96 3.09
N TYR A 134 1.54 16.22 3.88
CA TYR A 134 1.95 17.56 4.22
C TYR A 134 2.61 18.22 3.01
N LEU A 135 2.74 19.54 3.08
CA LEU A 135 3.36 20.34 2.04
C LEU A 135 4.44 21.20 2.65
N ALA A 136 5.56 21.33 1.95
CA ALA A 136 6.59 22.24 2.38
C ALA A 136 6.06 23.70 2.34
N PRO A 137 6.49 24.60 3.24
CA PRO A 137 5.98 25.97 3.29
C PRO A 137 6.06 26.70 1.95
N GLY A 138 7.15 26.50 1.19
CA GLY A 138 7.32 27.06 -0.15
C GLY A 138 6.29 26.56 -1.17
N GLN A 139 5.95 25.26 -1.13
CA GLN A 139 4.92 24.68 -1.99
C GLN A 139 3.54 25.27 -1.65
N TRP A 140 3.22 25.39 -0.35
CA TRP A 140 1.96 25.98 0.09
C TRP A 140 1.81 27.44 -0.35
N GLN A 141 2.89 28.23 -0.25
CA GLN A 141 2.91 29.63 -0.67
C GLN A 141 2.69 29.81 -2.17
N GLN A 142 3.18 28.89 -3.00
CA GLN A 142 3.01 28.92 -4.46
C GLN A 142 1.62 28.41 -4.92
N MET A 143 0.87 27.71 -4.07
CA MET A 143 -0.45 27.17 -4.43
C MET A 143 -1.54 28.24 -4.55
N GLY A 144 -2.39 28.08 -5.57
CA GLY A 144 -3.61 28.87 -5.74
C GLY A 144 -4.68 28.58 -4.69
N ARG A 145 -5.70 29.44 -4.61
CA ARG A 145 -6.78 29.33 -3.60
C ARG A 145 -7.52 27.99 -3.65
N ALA A 146 -7.78 27.47 -4.86
CA ALA A 146 -8.45 26.19 -5.05
C ALA A 146 -7.62 24.99 -4.55
N GLN A 147 -6.31 24.98 -4.85
CA GLN A 147 -5.40 23.93 -4.38
C GLN A 147 -5.31 23.93 -2.85
N ARG A 148 -5.14 25.12 -2.23
CA ARG A 148 -5.15 25.23 -0.77
C ARG A 148 -6.46 24.75 -0.15
N ALA A 149 -7.60 25.07 -0.75
CA ALA A 149 -8.90 24.57 -0.29
C ALA A 149 -8.98 23.03 -0.37
N LEU A 150 -8.52 22.44 -1.47
CA LEU A 150 -8.48 20.99 -1.66
C LEU A 150 -7.62 20.30 -0.59
N TYR A 151 -6.43 20.83 -0.29
CA TYR A 151 -5.57 20.28 0.77
C TYR A 151 -6.16 20.47 2.17
N ARG A 152 -6.90 21.55 2.43
CA ARG A 152 -7.65 21.73 3.69
C ARG A 152 -8.78 20.71 3.83
N VAL A 153 -9.53 20.44 2.76
CA VAL A 153 -10.54 19.37 2.75
C VAL A 153 -9.88 18.02 3.03
N ASN A 154 -8.78 17.73 2.34
CA ASN A 154 -8.00 16.51 2.52
C ASN A 154 -7.43 16.35 3.95
N ALA A 155 -7.25 17.43 4.71
CA ALA A 155 -6.81 17.37 6.11
C ALA A 155 -7.89 16.83 7.06
N THR A 156 -9.15 16.75 6.63
CA THR A 156 -10.23 16.06 7.36
C THR A 156 -10.26 14.57 7.01
N LEU A 157 -10.78 13.72 7.90
CA LEU A 157 -10.93 12.29 7.61
C LEU A 157 -11.83 12.07 6.38
N LEU A 158 -13.03 12.65 6.36
CA LEU A 158 -13.96 12.47 5.24
C LEU A 158 -13.37 12.98 3.92
N GLY A 159 -12.74 14.16 3.94
CA GLY A 159 -12.03 14.66 2.76
C GLY A 159 -10.89 13.75 2.34
N ARG A 160 -10.12 13.19 3.28
CA ARG A 160 -9.07 12.21 2.98
C ARG A 160 -9.62 10.97 2.26
N LEU A 161 -10.75 10.44 2.72
CA LEU A 161 -11.39 9.28 2.07
C LEU A 161 -11.89 9.61 0.67
N VAL A 162 -12.40 10.83 0.44
CA VAL A 162 -12.99 11.20 -0.84
C VAL A 162 -11.96 11.71 -1.85
N VAL A 163 -11.06 12.62 -1.46
CA VAL A 163 -10.09 13.28 -2.36
C VAL A 163 -8.66 12.80 -2.19
N GLY A 164 -8.34 12.15 -1.07
CA GLY A 164 -7.00 11.65 -0.76
C GLY A 164 -6.44 10.70 -1.81
N PRO A 165 -7.19 9.68 -2.29
CA PRO A 165 -6.74 8.78 -3.35
C PRO A 165 -6.31 9.54 -4.61
N ALA A 166 -7.15 10.47 -5.09
CA ALA A 166 -6.82 11.26 -6.27
C ALA A 166 -5.57 12.14 -6.06
N LEU A 167 -5.40 12.71 -4.86
CA LEU A 167 -4.23 13.53 -4.53
C LEU A 167 -2.93 12.74 -4.48
N ILE A 168 -2.92 11.57 -3.83
CA ILE A 168 -1.69 10.75 -3.72
C ILE A 168 -1.36 10.11 -5.07
N LEU A 169 -2.36 9.57 -5.79
CA LEU A 169 -2.15 9.00 -7.12
C LEU A 169 -1.68 10.06 -8.11
N GLY A 170 -2.19 11.28 -8.04
CA GLY A 170 -1.73 12.39 -8.88
C GLY A 170 -0.25 12.73 -8.66
N ARG A 171 0.21 12.75 -7.40
CA ARG A 171 1.64 12.94 -7.08
C ARG A 171 2.48 11.78 -7.57
N PHE A 172 2.04 10.55 -7.29
CA PHE A 172 2.69 9.31 -7.71
C PHE A 172 2.84 9.22 -9.24
N TYR A 173 1.79 9.51 -10.01
CA TYR A 173 1.86 9.47 -11.47
C TYR A 173 2.77 10.55 -12.05
N ARG A 174 2.82 11.74 -11.41
CA ARG A 174 3.76 12.78 -11.82
C ARG A 174 5.21 12.33 -11.61
N SER A 175 5.54 11.74 -10.45
CA SER A 175 6.89 11.22 -10.21
C SER A 175 7.23 10.06 -11.13
N GLU A 176 6.29 9.15 -11.40
CA GLU A 176 6.51 8.05 -12.33
C GLU A 176 6.70 8.51 -13.77
N ALA A 177 5.95 9.52 -14.24
CA ALA A 177 6.14 10.08 -15.57
C ALA A 177 7.58 10.62 -15.76
N ASP A 178 8.12 11.31 -14.75
CA ASP A 178 9.50 11.78 -14.76
C ASP A 178 10.51 10.61 -14.75
N ARG A 179 10.25 9.53 -14.00
CA ARG A 179 11.10 8.32 -14.00
C ARG A 179 11.09 7.60 -15.34
N ILE A 180 9.92 7.44 -15.96
CA ILE A 180 9.74 6.79 -17.26
C ILE A 180 10.45 7.58 -18.36
N THR A 181 10.26 8.91 -18.40
CA THR A 181 10.86 9.78 -19.43
C THR A 181 12.38 9.77 -19.32
N LYS A 182 12.93 9.83 -18.10
CA LYS A 182 14.37 9.76 -17.83
C LYS A 182 14.95 8.35 -17.81
N ASN A 183 14.14 7.32 -18.06
CA ASN A 183 14.53 5.90 -18.02
C ASN A 183 15.22 5.48 -16.71
N GLN A 184 14.65 5.89 -15.57
CA GLN A 184 15.23 5.63 -14.26
C GLN A 184 14.83 4.26 -13.72
N GLY A 185 15.83 3.46 -13.35
CA GLY A 185 15.64 2.16 -12.70
C GLY A 185 14.77 1.21 -13.51
N THR A 186 13.82 0.54 -12.85
CA THR A 186 12.90 -0.44 -13.46
C THR A 186 11.57 0.15 -13.91
N SER A 187 11.36 1.48 -13.78
CA SER A 187 10.03 2.09 -13.95
C SER A 187 9.34 1.71 -15.27
N ARG A 188 10.04 1.74 -16.42
CA ARG A 188 9.45 1.33 -17.71
C ARG A 188 8.98 -0.12 -17.73
N ARG A 189 9.76 -1.04 -17.15
CA ARG A 189 9.40 -2.46 -17.03
C ARG A 189 8.18 -2.61 -16.13
N ASP A 190 8.20 -1.96 -14.97
CA ASP A 190 7.12 -2.07 -13.97
C ASP A 190 5.79 -1.58 -14.53
N TRP A 191 5.81 -0.49 -15.30
CA TRP A 191 4.63 -0.01 -16.01
C TRP A 191 4.19 -0.93 -17.14
N LEU A 192 5.12 -1.51 -17.91
CA LEU A 192 4.77 -2.45 -18.97
C LEU A 192 4.10 -3.71 -18.39
N THR A 193 4.65 -4.30 -17.33
CA THR A 193 4.06 -5.49 -16.68
C THR A 193 2.71 -5.15 -16.05
N HIS A 194 2.57 -3.97 -15.43
CA HIS A 194 1.29 -3.49 -14.91
C HIS A 194 0.24 -3.33 -16.00
N LEU A 195 0.60 -2.72 -17.14
CA LEU A 195 -0.32 -2.57 -18.27
C LEU A 195 -0.77 -3.93 -18.82
N LEU A 196 0.13 -4.92 -18.91
CA LEU A 196 -0.24 -6.28 -19.30
C LEU A 196 -1.21 -6.92 -18.30
N GLY A 197 -0.98 -6.75 -17.00
CA GLY A 197 -1.91 -7.19 -15.95
C GLY A 197 -3.27 -6.49 -16.06
N LEU A 198 -3.28 -5.18 -16.32
CA LEU A 198 -4.50 -4.41 -16.54
C LEU A 198 -5.29 -4.92 -17.75
N LEU A 199 -4.63 -5.29 -18.85
CA LEU A 199 -5.33 -5.88 -20.01
C LEU A 199 -6.03 -7.19 -19.65
N ALA A 200 -5.40 -8.05 -18.84
CA ALA A 200 -6.02 -9.27 -18.35
C ALA A 200 -7.25 -8.99 -17.47
N LEU A 201 -7.16 -8.00 -16.57
CA LEU A 201 -8.28 -7.57 -15.73
C LEU A 201 -9.42 -6.96 -16.55
N ILE A 202 -9.11 -6.10 -17.53
CA ILE A 202 -10.09 -5.51 -18.45
C ILE A 202 -10.81 -6.61 -19.23
N TYR A 203 -10.06 -7.58 -19.76
CA TYR A 203 -10.65 -8.71 -20.48
C TYR A 203 -11.59 -9.53 -19.59
N TRP A 204 -11.16 -9.90 -18.39
CA TRP A 204 -11.99 -10.62 -17.42
C TRP A 204 -13.28 -9.86 -17.09
N LEU A 205 -13.15 -8.59 -16.67
CA LEU A 205 -14.28 -7.78 -16.23
C LEU A 205 -15.28 -7.52 -17.36
N ASN A 206 -14.82 -7.04 -18.52
CA ASN A 206 -15.72 -6.68 -19.62
C ASN A 206 -16.29 -7.90 -20.34
N THR A 207 -15.48 -8.93 -20.58
CA THR A 207 -15.84 -10.04 -21.47
C THR A 207 -16.44 -11.21 -20.71
N VAL A 208 -15.84 -11.58 -19.58
CA VAL A 208 -16.27 -12.76 -18.81
C VAL A 208 -17.35 -12.37 -17.81
N CYS A 209 -17.19 -11.24 -17.11
CA CYS A 209 -18.13 -10.82 -16.08
C CYS A 209 -19.23 -9.90 -16.61
N SER A 210 -19.16 -9.38 -17.84
CA SER A 210 -20.08 -8.30 -18.29
C SER A 210 -20.16 -7.11 -17.32
N PHE A 211 -19.09 -6.87 -16.55
CA PHE A 211 -18.98 -5.80 -15.58
C PHE A 211 -18.07 -4.70 -16.15
N PRO A 212 -18.59 -3.53 -16.56
CA PRO A 212 -17.78 -2.51 -17.21
C PRO A 212 -16.58 -2.09 -16.36
N PHE A 213 -15.40 -2.11 -16.95
CA PHE A 213 -14.14 -1.73 -16.31
C PHE A 213 -14.19 -0.35 -15.65
N ILE A 214 -14.83 0.64 -16.30
CA ILE A 214 -15.02 1.97 -15.73
C ILE A 214 -15.90 1.94 -14.48
N GLY A 215 -16.92 1.07 -14.46
CA GLY A 215 -17.73 0.82 -13.27
C GLY A 215 -16.86 0.28 -12.14
N TYR A 216 -16.12 -0.80 -12.39
CA TYR A 216 -15.18 -1.38 -11.42
C TYR A 216 -14.18 -0.35 -10.89
N LEU A 217 -13.58 0.47 -11.76
CA LEU A 217 -12.64 1.54 -11.39
C LEU A 217 -13.26 2.50 -10.36
N LEU A 218 -14.47 2.98 -10.62
CA LEU A 218 -15.12 4.03 -9.83
C LEU A 218 -15.78 3.51 -8.54
N ILE A 219 -16.40 2.33 -8.57
CA ILE A 219 -17.21 1.83 -7.44
C ILE A 219 -16.53 0.73 -6.64
N VAL A 220 -15.41 0.18 -7.12
CA VAL A 220 -14.64 -0.86 -6.42
C VAL A 220 -13.23 -0.39 -6.13
N ALA A 221 -12.43 -0.13 -7.17
CA ALA A 221 -11.01 0.17 -6.99
C ALA A 221 -10.80 1.48 -6.22
N TYR A 222 -11.51 2.55 -6.61
CA TYR A 222 -11.39 3.84 -5.92
C TYR A 222 -11.84 3.78 -4.45
N PRO A 223 -13.01 3.19 -4.09
CA PRO A 223 -13.38 2.99 -2.69
C PRO A 223 -12.42 2.08 -1.93
N ALA A 224 -11.89 1.02 -2.55
CA ALA A 224 -10.90 0.15 -1.91
C ALA A 224 -9.61 0.92 -1.56
N TYR A 225 -9.14 1.78 -2.47
CA TYR A 225 -8.02 2.68 -2.21
C TYR A 225 -8.38 3.74 -1.15
N SER A 226 -9.62 4.23 -1.15
CA SER A 226 -10.14 5.15 -0.12
C SER A 226 -10.08 4.54 1.27
N LEU A 227 -10.40 3.24 1.41
CA LEU A 227 -10.28 2.53 2.69
C LEU A 227 -8.82 2.45 3.18
N LEU A 228 -7.84 2.30 2.28
CA LEU A 228 -6.42 2.34 2.66
C LEU A 228 -6.03 3.69 3.27
N MET A 229 -6.71 4.77 2.88
CA MET A 229 -6.43 6.10 3.42
C MET A 229 -6.77 6.23 4.91
N LEU A 230 -7.61 5.36 5.49
CA LEU A 230 -7.85 5.35 6.94
C LEU A 230 -6.55 5.12 7.70
N ARG A 231 -5.74 4.15 7.26
CA ARG A 231 -4.44 3.83 7.86
C ARG A 231 -3.51 5.03 7.77
N THR A 232 -3.32 5.56 6.56
CA THR A 232 -2.43 6.70 6.35
C THR A 232 -2.88 7.93 7.14
N PHE A 233 -4.19 8.14 7.33
CA PHE A 233 -4.70 9.26 8.12
C PHE A 233 -4.42 9.09 9.62
N ALA A 234 -4.49 7.87 10.15
CA ALA A 234 -4.17 7.60 11.54
C ALA A 234 -2.66 7.71 11.81
N GLU A 235 -1.83 7.20 10.90
CA GLU A 235 -0.37 7.18 11.03
C GLU A 235 0.28 8.55 10.79
N HIS A 236 -0.22 9.33 9.82
CA HIS A 236 0.35 10.63 9.43
C HIS A 236 -0.38 11.82 10.08
N ARG A 237 -0.96 11.61 11.26
CA ARG A 237 -1.39 12.72 12.11
C ARG A 237 -0.25 13.10 13.04
N GLU A 238 0.26 14.31 12.89
CA GLU A 238 1.15 14.90 13.90
C GLU A 238 0.51 14.79 15.30
N SER A 239 1.21 14.12 16.20
CA SER A 239 0.83 14.10 17.62
C SER A 239 1.26 15.43 18.25
N PRO A 240 0.39 16.13 19.01
CA PRO A 240 0.70 17.43 19.62
C PRO A 240 1.91 17.48 20.58
N THR A 241 2.52 16.34 20.88
CA THR A 241 3.52 16.17 21.95
C THR A 241 4.97 16.32 21.48
N GLN A 242 5.23 16.79 20.26
CA GLN A 242 6.59 17.00 19.74
C GLN A 242 6.86 18.47 19.37
N ALA A 243 6.53 19.39 20.28
CA ALA A 243 6.95 20.79 20.25
C ALA A 243 7.71 21.15 21.53
#